data_AF-A0A5F8H7X1-F1
#
_entry.id   AF-A0A5F8H7X1-F1
#
_cell.length_a   1.000
_cell.length_b   1.000
_cell.length_c   1.000
_cell.angle_alpha   90.00
_cell.angle_beta   90.00
_cell.angle_gamma   90.00
#
_symmetry.space_group_name_H-M   'P 1'
#
loop_
_entity.id
_entity.type
_entity.pdbx_description
1 polymer ?
#
loop_
_entity_poly.entity_id
_entity_poly.type
_entity_poly.pdbx_seq_one_letter_code
_entity_poly.pdbx_strand_id
1 'polypeptide(L)'
;MTLSTLTHKLLWPKSPQACLRTGLWEPGRTGMATLFTGKILIRNNSDGDEVDTEQELSLRLDNRVLLLYFGAGECPQCQTFAPILKDFFVKLTDEFYVNRASQIALVYISQDQTKEQQDSFLRDMPRKWLFLPFQDELKRASLFPSLLCSSQD
;
A
#
# COMPACT_ATOMS: atom_id res chain seq x y z
N MET A 1 17.90 56.47 14.34
CA MET A 1 17.86 55.51 13.22
C MET A 1 18.38 54.19 13.74
N THR A 2 17.52 53.18 13.86
CA THR A 2 17.87 51.76 13.66
C THR A 2 16.57 50.98 13.56
N LEU A 3 16.22 50.61 12.32
CA LEU A 3 15.25 49.55 12.04
C LEU A 3 15.82 48.22 12.56
N SER A 4 14.99 47.39 13.17
CA SER A 4 15.25 45.96 13.26
C SER A 4 13.96 45.16 13.19
N THR A 5 13.60 44.89 11.93
CA THR A 5 13.17 43.58 11.42
C THR A 5 12.09 42.82 12.17
N LEU A 6 10.85 43.02 11.68
CA LEU A 6 9.75 42.08 11.78
C LEU A 6 10.17 40.75 11.10
N THR A 7 10.70 39.81 11.88
CA THR A 7 10.86 38.43 11.41
C THR A 7 9.60 37.68 11.76
N HIS A 8 8.72 37.55 10.77
CA HIS A 8 7.69 36.51 10.73
C HIS A 8 8.40 35.15 10.81
N LYS A 9 8.68 34.68 12.04
CA LYS A 9 9.01 33.29 12.29
C LYS A 9 7.76 32.50 11.93
N LEU A 10 7.75 31.92 10.72
CA LEU A 10 7.05 30.66 10.50
C LEU A 10 7.62 29.67 11.51
N LEU A 11 6.99 29.64 12.68
CA LEU A 11 7.36 28.75 13.76
C LEU A 11 6.85 27.37 13.37
N TRP A 12 7.72 26.59 12.75
CA TRP A 12 7.53 25.17 12.63
C TRP A 12 7.16 24.61 14.02
N PRO A 13 5.99 23.98 14.19
CA PRO A 13 5.53 23.57 15.51
C PRO A 13 6.53 22.57 16.10
N LYS A 14 7.15 22.95 17.22
CA LYS A 14 8.20 22.18 17.90
C LYS A 14 7.67 21.07 18.81
N SER A 15 6.36 20.80 18.82
CA SER A 15 5.77 19.75 19.65
C SER A 15 4.56 19.08 18.98
N PRO A 16 4.39 17.76 19.16
CA PRO A 16 3.21 17.02 18.68
C PRO A 16 1.87 17.60 19.19
N GLN A 17 1.91 18.25 20.36
CA GLN A 17 0.76 18.90 20.98
C GLN A 17 0.26 20.14 20.22
N ALA A 18 1.12 20.82 19.46
CA ALA A 18 0.74 21.98 18.66
C ALA A 18 -0.03 21.56 17.39
N CYS A 19 0.28 20.38 16.82
CA CYS A 19 -0.44 19.83 15.68
C CYS A 19 -1.87 19.37 16.06
N LEU A 20 -2.11 18.93 17.31
CA LEU A 20 -3.42 18.43 17.78
C LEU A 20 -4.51 19.50 17.68
N ARG A 21 -4.13 20.76 17.86
CA ARG A 21 -5.06 21.89 17.90
C ARG A 21 -5.48 22.38 16.52
N THR A 22 -4.74 22.05 15.47
CA THR A 22 -5.07 22.47 14.09
C THR A 22 -5.96 21.46 13.36
N GLY A 23 -6.36 20.35 14.02
CA GLY A 23 -7.18 19.30 13.40
C GLY A 23 -6.53 18.62 12.19
N LEU A 24 -5.24 18.86 11.97
CA LEU A 24 -4.50 18.45 10.76
C LEU A 24 -3.58 17.25 11.01
N TRP A 25 -3.64 16.66 12.21
CA TRP A 25 -2.92 15.43 12.51
C TRP A 25 -3.75 14.55 13.46
N GLU A 26 -3.74 13.25 13.17
CA GLU A 26 -4.13 12.22 14.13
C GLU A 26 -2.85 11.59 14.70
N PRO A 27 -2.71 11.48 16.04
CA PRO A 27 -1.63 10.74 16.65
C PRO A 27 -1.76 9.26 16.33
N GLY A 28 -0.99 8.75 15.36
CA GLY A 28 -0.85 7.30 15.23
C GLY A 28 -0.46 6.77 13.86
N ARG A 29 -0.68 7.51 12.76
CA ARG A 29 -0.39 6.99 11.43
C ARG A 29 0.53 7.92 10.65
N THR A 30 1.84 7.70 10.78
CA THR A 30 2.86 8.31 9.91
C THR A 30 3.55 7.19 9.14
N GLY A 31 3.44 7.19 7.81
CA GLY A 31 4.07 6.18 6.95
C GLY A 31 3.16 5.73 5.81
N MET A 32 3.63 4.77 5.02
CA MET A 32 2.92 4.32 3.80
C MET A 32 1.52 3.73 4.08
N ALA A 33 1.22 3.32 5.32
CA ALA A 33 -0.12 2.84 5.71
C ALA A 33 -1.20 3.93 5.58
N THR A 34 -0.84 5.22 5.63
CA THR A 34 -1.81 6.32 5.49
C THR A 34 -2.46 6.36 4.11
N LEU A 35 -1.81 5.79 3.09
CA LEU A 35 -2.36 5.68 1.73
C LEU A 35 -3.70 4.95 1.69
N PHE A 36 -3.95 4.06 2.65
CA PHE A 36 -5.16 3.23 2.71
C PHE A 36 -6.16 3.73 3.75
N THR A 37 -5.97 4.92 4.31
CA THR A 37 -6.92 5.51 5.26
C THR A 37 -8.24 5.83 4.54
N GLY A 38 -9.36 5.36 5.08
CA GLY A 38 -10.67 5.48 4.45
C GLY A 38 -10.82 4.69 3.14
N LYS A 39 -9.93 3.72 2.89
CA LYS A 39 -9.99 2.81 1.73
C LYS A 39 -10.37 1.42 2.18
N ILE A 40 -10.91 0.64 1.26
CA ILE A 40 -11.22 -0.77 1.47
C ILE A 40 -10.08 -1.58 0.86
N LEU A 41 -9.47 -2.46 1.66
CA LEU A 41 -8.61 -3.53 1.16
C LEU A 41 -9.37 -4.85 1.22
N ILE A 42 -9.05 -5.77 0.31
CA ILE A 42 -9.66 -7.10 0.27
C ILE A 42 -8.56 -8.14 0.52
N ARG A 43 -8.84 -9.14 1.35
CA ARG A 43 -7.96 -10.30 1.51
C ARG A 43 -8.10 -11.24 0.33
N ASN A 44 -6.99 -11.77 -0.17
CA ASN A 44 -6.98 -12.76 -1.25
C ASN A 44 -7.37 -14.18 -0.77
N ASN A 45 -8.32 -14.29 0.15
CA ASN A 45 -8.88 -15.57 0.58
C ASN A 45 -10.16 -15.89 -0.21
N SER A 46 -10.70 -17.08 0.00
CA SER A 46 -11.90 -17.55 -0.71
C SER A 46 -13.14 -16.73 -0.40
N ASP A 47 -13.19 -16.12 0.79
CA ASP A 47 -14.33 -15.34 1.27
C ASP A 47 -14.28 -13.88 0.79
N GLY A 48 -13.11 -13.40 0.36
CA GLY A 48 -12.91 -12.02 -0.09
C GLY A 48 -13.13 -11.02 1.04
N ASP A 49 -12.64 -11.32 2.25
CA ASP A 49 -12.89 -10.49 3.43
C ASP A 49 -12.44 -9.04 3.19
N GLU A 50 -13.37 -8.10 3.37
CA GLU A 50 -13.07 -6.68 3.36
C GLU A 50 -12.36 -6.25 4.65
N VAL A 51 -11.41 -5.35 4.48
CA VAL A 51 -10.63 -4.69 5.51
C VAL A 51 -10.86 -3.19 5.30
N ASP A 52 -11.95 -2.71 5.89
CA ASP A 52 -12.52 -1.38 5.72
C ASP A 52 -12.48 -0.54 7.01
N THR A 53 -12.48 -1.20 8.17
CA THR A 53 -12.33 -0.52 9.46
C THR A 53 -10.90 -0.03 9.68
N GLU A 54 -10.78 1.13 10.30
CA GLU A 54 -9.48 1.71 10.63
C GLU A 54 -8.65 0.80 11.54
N GLN A 55 -9.29 0.11 12.49
CA GLN A 55 -8.60 -0.80 13.40
C GLN A 55 -8.01 -2.00 12.64
N GLU A 56 -8.77 -2.63 11.72
CA GLU A 56 -8.27 -3.77 10.95
C GLU A 56 -7.14 -3.34 10.01
N LEU A 57 -7.28 -2.18 9.35
CA LEU A 57 -6.21 -1.60 8.52
C LEU A 57 -4.94 -1.37 9.33
N SER A 58 -5.05 -0.77 10.52
CA SER A 58 -3.91 -0.54 11.41
C SER A 58 -3.26 -1.84 11.87
N LEU A 59 -4.04 -2.85 12.27
CA LEU A 59 -3.52 -4.17 12.66
C LEU A 59 -2.74 -4.86 11.53
N ARG A 60 -3.16 -4.61 10.29
CA ARG A 60 -2.59 -5.23 9.09
C ARG A 60 -1.41 -4.47 8.52
N LEU A 61 -1.35 -3.14 8.67
CA LEU A 61 -0.41 -2.30 7.94
C LEU A 61 0.56 -1.53 8.84
N ASP A 62 0.15 -1.13 10.05
CA ASP A 62 0.99 -0.32 10.93
C ASP A 62 2.14 -1.13 11.51
N ASN A 63 3.29 -0.48 11.68
CA ASN A 63 4.54 -1.10 12.12
C ASN A 63 4.98 -2.31 11.26
N ARG A 64 4.54 -2.34 9.99
CA ARG A 64 4.98 -3.32 8.99
C ARG A 64 5.70 -2.66 7.84
N VAL A 65 6.60 -3.41 7.22
CA VAL A 65 7.14 -3.08 5.91
C VAL A 65 6.05 -3.37 4.87
N LEU A 66 5.57 -2.32 4.20
CA LEU A 66 4.57 -2.44 3.15
C LEU A 66 5.22 -2.63 1.79
N LEU A 67 4.90 -3.75 1.13
CA LEU A 67 5.24 -4.01 -0.26
C LEU A 67 4.03 -3.63 -1.12
N LEU A 68 4.17 -2.54 -1.85
CA LEU A 68 3.19 -2.15 -2.87
C LEU A 68 3.61 -2.78 -4.19
N TYR A 69 2.81 -3.70 -4.70
CA TYR A 69 3.06 -4.36 -5.98
C TYR A 69 2.09 -3.85 -7.03
N PHE A 70 2.61 -3.04 -7.96
CA PHE A 70 1.89 -2.60 -9.13
C PHE A 70 2.12 -3.60 -10.26
N GLY A 71 1.05 -4.22 -10.75
CA GLY A 71 1.18 -5.22 -11.81
C GLY A 71 -0.11 -5.48 -12.55
N ALA A 72 0.02 -6.05 -13.74
CA ALA A 72 -1.09 -6.51 -14.56
C ALA A 72 -0.86 -7.96 -14.95
N GLY A 73 -1.92 -8.77 -14.95
CA GLY A 73 -1.90 -10.18 -15.30
C GLY A 73 -1.49 -10.43 -16.75
N GLU A 74 -1.74 -9.50 -17.66
CA GLU A 74 -1.34 -9.62 -19.07
C GLU A 74 0.06 -9.06 -19.38
N CYS A 75 0.75 -8.49 -18.38
CA CYS A 75 2.10 -7.95 -18.58
C CYS A 75 3.15 -9.08 -18.43
N PRO A 76 3.97 -9.38 -19.48
CA PRO A 76 4.94 -10.48 -19.43
C PRO A 76 6.00 -10.30 -18.34
N GLN A 77 6.44 -9.07 -18.11
CA GLN A 77 7.41 -8.75 -17.05
C GLN A 77 6.81 -9.00 -15.67
N CYS A 78 5.54 -8.63 -15.46
CA CYS A 78 4.82 -8.91 -14.23
C CYS A 78 4.64 -10.42 -14.01
N GLN A 79 4.25 -11.17 -15.04
CA GLN A 79 4.12 -12.63 -14.96
C GLN A 79 5.44 -13.32 -14.59
N THR A 80 6.57 -12.81 -15.08
CA THR A 80 7.91 -13.35 -14.75
C THR A 80 8.31 -13.03 -13.31
N PHE A 81 7.98 -11.83 -12.83
CA PHE A 81 8.37 -11.37 -11.49
C PHE A 81 7.44 -11.88 -10.36
N ALA A 82 6.14 -12.01 -10.64
CA ALA A 82 5.13 -12.46 -9.68
C ALA A 82 5.49 -13.75 -8.92
N PRO A 83 5.98 -14.84 -9.56
CA PRO A 83 6.39 -16.05 -8.83
C PRO A 83 7.58 -15.79 -7.89
N ILE A 84 8.54 -14.95 -8.29
CA ILE A 84 9.70 -14.59 -7.45
C ILE A 84 9.22 -13.83 -6.21
N LEU A 85 8.32 -12.87 -6.40
CA LEU A 85 7.73 -12.09 -5.32
C LEU A 85 6.89 -12.96 -4.38
N LYS A 86 6.09 -13.87 -4.94
CA LYS A 86 5.31 -14.87 -4.19
C LYS A 86 6.22 -15.71 -3.30
N ASP A 87 7.27 -16.29 -3.87
CA ASP A 87 8.21 -17.14 -3.12
C ASP A 87 8.94 -16.37 -2.02
N PHE A 88 9.37 -15.14 -2.31
CA PHE A 88 9.97 -14.25 -1.32
C PHE A 88 9.00 -13.96 -0.16
N PHE A 89 7.76 -13.61 -0.48
CA PHE A 89 6.74 -13.31 0.53
C PHE A 89 6.42 -14.52 1.41
N VAL A 90 6.28 -15.71 0.82
CA VAL A 90 6.01 -16.95 1.56
C VAL A 90 7.16 -17.25 2.52
N LYS A 91 8.41 -17.24 2.04
CA LYS A 91 9.60 -17.52 2.88
C LYS A 91 9.73 -16.59 4.09
N LEU A 92 9.23 -15.36 4.02
CA LEU A 92 9.32 -14.38 5.09
C LEU A 92 8.12 -14.38 6.05
N THR A 93 6.99 -14.95 5.64
CA THR A 93 5.73 -14.90 6.39
C THR A 93 5.21 -16.25 6.85
N ASP A 94 5.80 -17.34 6.38
CA ASP A 94 5.47 -18.70 6.79
C ASP A 94 6.33 -19.12 7.99
N GLU A 95 5.65 -19.53 9.06
CA GLU A 95 6.23 -19.92 10.35
C GLU A 95 7.13 -21.16 10.23
N PHE A 96 6.97 -21.94 9.16
CA PHE A 96 7.87 -23.04 8.87
C PHE A 96 9.30 -22.57 8.53
N TYR A 97 9.43 -21.38 7.93
CA TYR A 97 10.72 -20.86 7.47
C TYR A 97 11.37 -19.87 8.44
N VAL A 98 10.59 -19.25 9.34
CA VAL A 98 11.08 -18.21 10.25
C VAL A 98 10.53 -18.37 11.68
N ASN A 99 11.44 -18.28 12.67
CA ASN A 99 11.09 -18.30 14.10
C ASN A 99 10.29 -17.07 14.56
N ARG A 100 10.29 -15.99 13.76
CA ARG A 100 9.43 -14.81 13.93
C ARG A 100 8.95 -14.42 12.54
N ALA A 101 7.65 -14.51 12.28
CA ALA A 101 7.07 -14.03 11.04
C ALA A 101 7.51 -12.57 10.80
N SER A 102 8.04 -12.29 9.61
CA SER A 102 8.48 -10.93 9.28
C SER A 102 7.26 -10.00 9.32
N GLN A 103 7.44 -8.81 9.88
CA GLN A 103 6.41 -7.75 9.90
C GLN A 103 6.27 -7.14 8.49
N ILE A 104 5.83 -7.95 7.53
CA ILE A 104 5.65 -7.56 6.13
C ILE A 104 4.18 -7.70 5.78
N ALA A 105 3.64 -6.72 5.05
CA ALA A 105 2.34 -6.82 4.39
C ALA A 105 2.49 -6.42 2.93
N LEU A 106 1.81 -7.15 2.05
CA LEU A 106 1.84 -6.90 0.62
C LEU A 106 0.45 -6.47 0.17
N VAL A 107 0.40 -5.33 -0.52
CA VAL A 107 -0.81 -4.81 -1.15
C VAL A 107 -0.61 -4.80 -2.66
N TYR A 108 -1.41 -5.61 -3.35
CA TYR A 108 -1.46 -5.65 -4.80
C TYR A 108 -2.36 -4.54 -5.34
N ILE A 109 -1.79 -3.77 -6.27
CA ILE A 109 -2.45 -2.67 -6.97
C ILE A 109 -2.51 -3.06 -8.43
N SER A 110 -3.65 -3.64 -8.81
CA SER A 110 -3.90 -4.12 -10.18
C SER A 110 -3.81 -2.97 -11.17
N GLN A 111 -3.10 -3.16 -12.29
CA GLN A 111 -3.11 -2.27 -13.46
C GLN A 111 -3.90 -2.91 -14.62
N ASP A 112 -4.68 -3.94 -14.33
CA ASP A 112 -5.49 -4.66 -15.31
C ASP A 112 -6.63 -3.81 -15.87
N GLN A 113 -7.02 -4.09 -17.11
CA GLN A 113 -8.11 -3.40 -17.80
C GLN A 113 -9.47 -3.94 -17.39
N THR A 114 -9.55 -5.17 -16.91
CA THR A 114 -10.80 -5.82 -16.48
C THR A 114 -10.68 -6.47 -15.11
N LYS A 115 -11.82 -6.64 -14.44
CA LYS A 115 -11.89 -7.33 -13.14
C LYS A 115 -11.47 -8.79 -13.30
N GLU A 116 -11.84 -9.43 -14.40
CA GLU A 116 -11.55 -10.82 -14.69
C GLU A 116 -10.05 -11.08 -14.79
N GLN A 117 -9.29 -10.15 -15.37
CA GLN A 117 -7.82 -10.21 -15.43
C GLN A 117 -7.22 -10.11 -14.02
N GLN A 118 -7.68 -9.16 -13.20
CA GLN A 118 -7.26 -9.02 -11.80
C GLN A 118 -7.55 -10.31 -11.01
N ASP A 119 -8.77 -10.83 -11.12
CA ASP A 119 -9.19 -12.05 -10.43
C ASP A 119 -8.33 -13.24 -10.89
N SER A 120 -8.06 -13.36 -12.19
CA SER A 120 -7.22 -14.41 -12.74
C SER A 120 -5.81 -14.38 -12.18
N PHE A 121 -5.20 -13.19 -12.08
CA PHE A 121 -3.87 -13.03 -11.49
C PHE A 121 -3.85 -13.42 -10.00
N LEU A 122 -4.85 -12.97 -9.24
CA LEU A 122 -4.94 -13.19 -7.81
C LEU A 122 -5.16 -14.65 -7.42
N ARG A 123 -5.77 -15.48 -8.27
CA ARG A 123 -5.99 -16.92 -8.03
C ARG A 123 -4.72 -17.68 -7.68
N ASP A 124 -3.60 -17.31 -8.28
CA ASP A 124 -2.31 -17.98 -8.06
C ASP A 124 -1.47 -17.34 -6.94
N MET A 125 -1.96 -16.25 -6.34
CA MET A 125 -1.25 -15.49 -5.32
C MET A 125 -1.57 -15.97 -3.89
N PRO A 126 -0.68 -15.75 -2.91
CA PRO A 126 -0.92 -16.15 -1.52
C PRO A 126 -2.17 -15.51 -0.92
N ARG A 127 -2.88 -16.28 -0.08
CA ARG A 127 -4.09 -15.80 0.63
C ARG A 127 -3.86 -14.64 1.60
N LYS A 128 -2.61 -14.50 2.06
CA LYS A 128 -2.18 -13.42 2.97
C LYS A 128 -2.00 -12.08 2.26
N TRP A 129 -2.06 -12.04 0.93
CA TRP A 129 -1.99 -10.78 0.18
C TRP A 129 -3.27 -9.97 0.36
N LEU A 130 -3.10 -8.66 0.37
CA LEU A 130 -4.20 -7.69 0.30
C LEU A 130 -4.24 -7.10 -1.10
N PHE A 131 -5.40 -6.64 -1.54
CA PHE A 131 -5.53 -5.94 -2.81
C PHE A 131 -6.63 -4.88 -2.76
N LEU A 132 -6.58 -3.92 -3.68
CA LEU A 132 -7.62 -2.91 -3.83
C LEU A 132 -8.78 -3.44 -4.68
N PRO A 133 -10.04 -3.09 -4.37
CA PRO A 133 -11.16 -3.29 -5.26
C PRO A 133 -10.85 -2.75 -6.66
N PHE A 134 -11.30 -3.44 -7.71
CA PHE A 134 -10.95 -3.10 -9.10
C PHE A 134 -11.24 -1.63 -9.48
N GLN A 135 -12.26 -1.02 -8.87
CA GLN A 135 -12.71 0.35 -9.15
C GLN A 135 -12.07 1.42 -8.26
N ASP A 136 -11.10 1.07 -7.40
CA ASP A 136 -10.50 2.06 -6.49
C ASP A 136 -9.69 3.13 -7.24
N GLU A 137 -9.83 4.39 -6.82
CA GLU A 137 -9.14 5.54 -7.41
C GLU A 137 -7.62 5.48 -7.29
N LEU A 138 -7.08 4.83 -6.24
CA LEU A 138 -5.62 4.69 -6.06
C LEU A 138 -4.98 3.88 -7.19
N LYS A 139 -5.76 3.01 -7.85
CA LYS A 139 -5.35 2.33 -9.08
C LYS A 139 -4.95 3.31 -10.19
N ARG A 140 -5.66 4.44 -10.27
CA ARG A 140 -5.48 5.49 -11.27
C ARG A 140 -4.47 6.55 -10.82
N ALA A 141 -4.39 6.81 -9.50
CA ALA A 141 -3.50 7.80 -8.92
C ALA A 141 -2.02 7.39 -8.98
N SER A 142 -1.72 6.08 -9.07
CA SER A 142 -0.39 5.59 -9.38
C SER A 142 -0.06 5.78 -10.86
N LEU A 143 0.03 7.05 -11.26
CA LEU A 143 0.62 7.48 -12.52
C LEU A 143 2.12 7.15 -12.50
N PHE A 144 2.45 5.90 -12.82
CA PHE A 144 3.52 5.66 -13.78
C PHE A 144 2.84 5.70 -15.15
N PRO A 145 2.72 6.89 -15.76
CA PRO A 145 2.14 6.97 -17.09
C PRO A 145 3.03 6.17 -18.03
N SER A 146 2.44 5.21 -18.75
CA SER A 146 2.90 4.80 -20.08
C SER A 146 4.33 4.23 -20.25
N LEU A 147 5.11 3.94 -19.20
CA LEU A 147 6.53 3.56 -19.36
C LEU A 147 6.88 2.08 -19.22
N LEU A 148 5.95 1.21 -18.81
CA LEU A 148 6.24 -0.24 -18.69
C LEU A 148 5.57 -1.10 -19.75
N CYS A 149 4.48 -0.65 -20.36
CA CYS A 149 3.77 -1.44 -21.38
C CYS A 149 3.88 -0.89 -22.81
N SER A 150 4.46 0.30 -23.02
CA SER A 150 4.62 0.90 -24.37
C SER A 150 5.93 0.51 -25.07
N SER A 151 6.63 -0.54 -24.61
CA SER A 151 7.90 -0.98 -25.18
C SER A 151 7.78 -2.34 -25.85
N GLN A 152 6.90 -2.46 -26.84
CA GLN A 152 6.97 -3.52 -27.86
C GLN A 152 6.16 -3.10 -29.09
N ASP A 153 6.80 -2.28 -29.92
CA ASP A 153 6.67 -2.40 -31.38
C ASP A 153 7.56 -3.57 -31.86
#